data_AF-A0A7V3DKK4-F1
#
_entry.id   AF-A0A7V3DKK4-F1
#
_cell.length_a   1.000
_cell.length_b   1.000
_cell.length_c   1.000
_cell.angle_alpha   90.00
_cell.angle_beta   90.00
_cell.angle_gamma   90.00
#
_symmetry.space_group_name_H-M   'P 1'
#
loop_
_entity.id
_entity.type
_entity.pdbx_description
1 polymer ?
#
loop_
_entity_poly.entity_id
_entity_poly.type
_entity_poly.pdbx_seq_one_letter_code
_entity_poly.pdbx_strand_id
1 'polypeptide(L)' 'MPQLLVRDLDPDTVERLKLRARRHGRSLQGEVKAILEAAATFSMSEAAAVAEGWQRKLAGGMYTDSAEAIRVDREG' A
#
# COMPACT_ATOMS: atom_id res chain seq x y z
N MET A 1 23.83 2.21 11.82
CA MET A 1 22.87 1.58 10.90
C MET A 1 22.43 0.27 11.52
N PRO A 2 21.14 0.06 11.79
CA PRO A 2 20.65 -1.26 12.14
C PRO A 2 20.96 -2.23 11.00
N GLN A 3 21.32 -3.47 11.33
CA GLN A 3 21.64 -4.53 10.38
C GLN A 3 20.83 -5.78 10.75
N LEU A 4 20.30 -6.48 9.76
CA LEU A 4 19.49 -7.68 9.93
C LEU A 4 20.02 -8.78 9.02
N LEU A 5 20.29 -9.95 9.60
CA LEU A 5 20.62 -11.17 8.87
C LEU A 5 19.41 -12.10 8.90
N VAL A 6 18.87 -12.43 7.72
CA VAL A 6 17.83 -13.44 7.57
C VAL A 6 18.50 -14.72 7.06
N ARG A 7 18.51 -15.77 7.88
CA ARG A 7 19.10 -17.08 7.56
C ARG A 7 18.06 -18.00 6.95
N ASP A 8 18.54 -19.02 6.22
CA ASP A 8 17.74 -20.13 5.72
C ASP A 8 16.54 -19.71 4.85
N LEU A 9 16.73 -18.64 4.07
CA LEU A 9 15.79 -18.23 3.04
C LEU A 9 15.78 -19.26 1.90
N ASP A 10 14.57 -19.64 1.49
CA ASP A 10 14.37 -20.42 0.29
C ASP A 10 15.06 -19.74 -0.92
N PRO A 11 15.95 -20.45 -1.64
CA PRO A 11 16.63 -19.91 -2.82
C PRO A 11 15.68 -19.30 -3.86
N ASP A 12 14.51 -19.91 -4.07
CA ASP A 12 13.51 -19.43 -5.03
C ASP A 12 12.89 -18.10 -4.58
N THR A 13 12.81 -17.88 -3.27
CA THR A 13 12.39 -16.60 -2.72
C THR A 13 13.43 -15.51 -2.99
N VAL A 14 14.72 -15.84 -2.84
CA VAL A 14 15.82 -14.91 -3.15
C VAL A 14 15.81 -14.53 -4.63
N GLU A 15 15.62 -15.49 -5.54
CA GLU A 15 15.57 -15.22 -6.98
C GLU A 15 14.36 -14.34 -7.36
N ARG A 16 13.18 -14.61 -6.79
CA ARG A 16 11.99 -13.76 -7.00
C ARG A 16 12.23 -12.33 -6.52
N LEU A 17 12.91 -12.15 -5.38
CA LEU A 17 13.26 -10.81 -4.88
C LEU A 17 14.28 -10.10 -5.77
N LYS A 18 15.27 -10.81 -6.33
CA LYS A 18 16.22 -10.23 -7.30
C LYS A 18 15.50 -9.76 -8.56
N LEU A 19 14.58 -10.56 -9.10
CA LEU A 19 13.78 -10.18 -10.27
C LEU A 19 12.92 -8.94 -9.98
N ARG A 20 12.29 -8.90 -8.80
CA ARG A 20 11.51 -7.74 -8.36
C ARG A 20 12.37 -6.48 -8.23
N ALA A 21 13.55 -6.60 -7.62
CA ALA A 21 14.50 -5.50 -7.49
C ALA A 21 14.92 -4.94 -8.86
N ARG A 22 15.22 -5.81 -9.84
CA ARG A 22 15.51 -5.41 -11.22
C ARG A 22 14.35 -4.65 -11.86
N ARG A 23 13.11 -5.14 -11.70
CA ARG A 23 11.90 -4.47 -12.23
C ARG A 23 11.69 -3.08 -11.62
N HIS A 24 12.07 -2.88 -10.38
CA HIS A 24 11.97 -1.58 -9.69
C HIS A 24 13.20 -0.68 -9.88
N GLY A 25 14.24 -1.13 -10.59
CA GLY A 25 15.48 -0.39 -10.72
C GLY A 25 16.25 -0.20 -9.41
N ARG A 26 16.12 -1.14 -8.46
CA ARG A 26 16.77 -1.10 -7.14
C ARG A 26 17.74 -2.26 -6.95
N SER A 27 18.66 -2.12 -6.00
CA SER A 27 19.46 -3.25 -5.51
C SER A 27 18.57 -4.23 -4.72
N LEU A 28 19.01 -5.48 -4.56
CA LEU A 28 18.31 -6.47 -3.74
C LEU A 28 18.11 -5.97 -2.30
N GLN A 29 19.15 -5.40 -1.70
CA GLN A 29 19.06 -4.81 -0.36
C GLN A 29 18.04 -3.67 -0.32
N GLY A 30 18.02 -2.80 -1.34
CA GLY A 30 17.06 -1.70 -1.42
C GLY A 30 15.62 -2.19 -1.53
N GLU A 31 15.38 -3.24 -2.30
CA GLU A 31 14.05 -3.85 -2.42
C GLU A 31 13.61 -4.52 -1.10
N VAL A 32 14.48 -5.28 -0.44
CA VAL A 32 14.18 -5.91 0.85
C VAL A 32 13.92 -4.85 1.92
N LYS A 33 14.72 -3.78 1.96
CA LYS A 33 14.51 -2.65 2.86
C LYS A 33 13.11 -2.04 2.64
N ALA A 34 12.75 -1.74 1.40
CA ALA A 34 11.45 -1.15 1.08
C ALA A 34 10.28 -2.06 1.48
N ILE A 35 10.40 -3.37 1.30
CA ILE A 35 9.39 -4.35 1.74
C ILE A 35 9.26 -4.35 3.26
N LEU A 36 10.39 -4.38 4.00
CA LEU A 36 10.38 -4.39 5.46
C LEU A 36 9.83 -3.09 6.04
N GLU A 37 10.21 -1.94 5.50
CA GLU A 37 9.68 -0.63 5.93
C GLU A 37 8.18 -0.51 5.63
N ALA A 38 7.73 -0.95 4.45
CA ALA A 38 6.31 -0.95 4.11
C ALA A 38 5.50 -1.90 5.01
N ALA A 39 6.01 -3.10 5.28
CA ALA A 39 5.39 -4.07 6.17
C ALA A 39 5.36 -3.59 7.63
N ALA A 40 6.36 -2.82 8.06
CA ALA A 40 6.39 -2.21 9.38
C ALA A 40 5.46 -0.99 9.49
N THR A 41 5.16 -0.30 8.38
CA THR A 41 4.27 0.88 8.34
C THR A 41 2.80 0.49 8.38
N PHE A 42 2.43 -0.67 7.82
CA PHE A 42 1.07 -1.18 7.84
C PHE A 42 0.96 -2.34 8.82
N SER A 43 0.66 -2.07 10.10
CA SER A 43 -0.01 -3.13 10.84
C SER A 43 -1.38 -3.37 10.18
N MET A 44 -1.72 -4.63 9.88
CA MET A 44 -3.04 -4.99 9.35
C MET A 44 -4.17 -4.40 10.23
N SER A 45 -3.91 -4.22 11.53
CA SER A 45 -4.77 -3.51 12.46
C SER A 45 -4.95 -2.02 12.16
N GLU A 46 -3.90 -1.28 11.80
CA GLU A 46 -3.99 0.14 11.44
C GLU A 46 -4.66 0.33 10.08
N ALA A 47 -4.34 -0.53 9.10
CA ALA A 47 -5.03 -0.53 7.80
C ALA A 47 -6.54 -0.80 7.95
N ALA A 48 -6.90 -1.79 8.77
CA ALA A 48 -8.29 -2.10 9.09
C ALA A 48 -8.98 -0.94 9.82
N ALA A 49 -8.32 -0.31 10.80
CA ALA A 49 -8.88 0.83 11.54
C ALA A 49 -9.12 2.06 10.65
N VAL A 50 -8.21 2.33 9.71
CA VAL A 50 -8.39 3.40 8.72
C VAL A 50 -9.56 3.09 7.79
N ALA A 51 -9.63 1.86 7.25
CA ALA A 51 -10.73 1.43 6.39
C ALA A 51 -12.09 1.49 7.10
N GLU A 52 -12.16 1.04 8.36
CA GLU A 52 -13.36 1.12 9.19
C GLU A 52 -13.78 2.58 9.48
N GLY A 53 -12.81 3.48 9.67
CA GLY A 53 -13.05 4.91 9.82
C GLY A 53 -13.66 5.55 8.56
N TRP A 54 -13.18 5.15 7.37
CA TRP A 54 -13.78 5.57 6.10
C TRP A 54 -15.18 4.98 5.90
N GLN A 55 -15.37 3.69 6.18
CA GLN A 55 -16.69 3.04 6.07
C GLN A 55 -17.74 3.71 6.97
N ARG A 56 -17.40 4.05 8.22
CA ARG A 56 -18.31 4.78 9.13
C ARG A 56 -18.66 6.18 8.63
N LYS A 57 -17.69 6.92 8.09
CA LYS A 57 -17.92 8.25 7.50
C LYS A 57 -18.81 8.16 6.26
N LEU A 58 -18.68 7.09 5.49
CA LEU A 58 -19.45 6.90 4.26
C LEU A 58 -20.85 6.30 4.51
N ALA A 59 -21.02 5.51 5.57
CA ALA A 59 -22.30 4.87 5.90
C ALA A 59 -23.40 5.86 6.35
N GLY A 60 -23.05 7.09 6.72
CA GLY A 60 -23.99 8.14 7.15
C GLY A 60 -24.30 9.21 6.11
N GLY A 61 -23.72 9.14 4.90
CA GLY A 61 -23.95 10.15 3.87
C GLY A 61 -25.19 9.86 3.02
N MET A 62 -26.18 10.75 3.03
CA MET A 62 -27.08 10.86 1.87
C MET A 62 -26.26 11.48 0.74
N TYR A 63 -25.70 10.63 -0.12
CA TYR A 63 -25.07 11.08 -1.34
C TYR A 63 -26.16 11.50 -2.31
N THR A 64 -26.34 12.80 -2.48
CA THR A 64 -27.15 13.34 -3.59
C THR A 64 -26.51 12.89 -4.89
N ASP A 65 -27.34 12.56 -5.89
CA ASP A 65 -26.89 12.07 -7.18
C ASP A 65 -25.84 13.02 -7.78
N SER A 66 -24.60 12.55 -7.80
CA SER A 66 -23.44 13.29 -8.33
C SER A 66 -23.63 13.74 -9.77
N ALA A 67 -24.58 13.18 -10.52
CA ALA A 67 -24.93 13.61 -11.86
C ALA A 67 -25.51 15.03 -11.92
N GLU A 68 -26.15 15.53 -10.85
CA GLU A 68 -26.74 16.87 -10.83
C GLU A 68 -25.70 17.96 -10.56
N ALA A 69 -24.73 17.68 -9.67
CA ALA A 69 -23.60 18.58 -9.39
C ALA A 69 -22.68 18.76 -10.60
N ILE A 70 -22.46 17.70 -11.38
CA ILE A 70 -21.63 17.74 -12.60
C ILE A 70 -22.32 18.52 -13.73
N ARG A 71 -23.66 18.55 -13.75
CA ARG A 71 -24.42 19.24 -14.81
C ARG A 71 -24.33 20.76 -14.66
N VAL A 72 -24.42 21.26 -13.42
CA VAL A 72 -24.29 22.69 -13.10
C VAL A 72 -22.91 23.24 -13.46
N ASP A 73 -21.84 22.47 -13.25
CA ASP A 73 -20.46 22.88 -13.58
C ASP A 73 -20.18 22.95 -15.09
N ARG A 74 -20.94 22.21 -15.90
CA ARG A 74 -20.79 22.20 -17.37
C ARG A 74 -21.61 23.30 -18.06
N GLU A 75 -22.66 23.79 -17.42
CA GLU A 75 -23.60 24.77 -17.98
C GLU A 75 -23.36 26.21 -17.51
N GLY A 76 -22.34 26.45 -16.66
CA GLY A 76 -21.86 27.78 -16.26
C GLY A 76 -20.61 28.22 -17.00
#